data_AF-A0A2A2DD93-F1
#
_entry.id   AF-A0A2A2DD93-F1
#
_cell.length_a   1.000
_cell.length_b   1.000
_cell.length_c   1.000
_cell.angle_alpha   90.00
_cell.angle_beta   90.00
_cell.angle_gamma   90.00
#
_symmetry.space_group_name_H-M   'P 1'
#
loop_
_entity.id
_entity.type
_entity.pdbx_description
1 polymer ?
#
loop_
_entity_poly.entity_id
_entity_poly.type
_entity_poly.pdbx_seq_one_letter_code
_entity_poly.pdbx_strand_id
1 'polypeptide(L)' 'MVRRMSADGSVDRLAARIRAGLTVLAAAVQDGTVLCAGQHQPVGDVTELVGIGTLPTARRRGLGLAVTAALVAEARGRG' A
#
# COMPACT_ATOMS: atom_id res chain seq x y z
N MET A 1 -3.88 -18.97 -10.29
CA MET A 1 -3.30 -17.69 -10.77
C MET A 1 -2.23 -17.14 -9.83
N VAL A 2 -2.48 -17.05 -8.51
CA VAL A 2 -1.50 -16.54 -7.50
C VAL A 2 -0.13 -17.23 -7.56
N ARG A 3 -0.09 -18.57 -7.72
CA ARG A 3 1.17 -19.35 -7.79
C ARG A 3 2.13 -18.96 -8.93
N ARG A 4 1.63 -18.34 -10.00
CA ARG A 4 2.45 -17.92 -11.15
C ARG A 4 3.15 -16.57 -10.90
N MET A 5 2.65 -15.76 -9.96
CA MET A 5 3.20 -14.44 -9.62
C MET A 5 4.36 -14.50 -8.63
N SER A 6 4.61 -15.66 -8.01
CA SER A 6 5.68 -15.83 -7.01
C SER A 6 6.99 -16.40 -7.60
N ALA A 7 6.96 -16.87 -8.84
CA ALA A 7 8.07 -17.64 -9.43
C ALA A 7 9.30 -16.79 -9.79
N ASP A 8 9.15 -15.47 -9.93
CA ASP A 8 10.23 -14.54 -10.25
C ASP A 8 10.90 -13.93 -9.00
N GLY A 9 10.54 -14.42 -7.79
CA GLY A 9 11.06 -13.91 -6.52
C GLY A 9 10.52 -12.53 -6.10
N SER A 10 9.59 -11.95 -6.86
CA SER A 10 9.00 -10.64 -6.55
C SER A 10 8.30 -10.62 -5.19
N VAL A 11 7.61 -11.71 -4.82
CA VAL A 11 6.92 -11.86 -3.54
C VAL A 11 7.90 -11.85 -2.38
N ASP A 12 8.97 -12.64 -2.44
CA ASP A 12 9.97 -12.70 -1.36
C ASP A 12 10.67 -11.36 -1.19
N ARG A 13 11.00 -10.69 -2.30
CA ARG A 13 11.57 -9.35 -2.29
C ARG A 13 10.64 -8.33 -1.64
N LEU A 14 9.35 -8.34 -2.00
CA LEU A 14 8.36 -7.43 -1.43
C LEU A 14 8.16 -7.73 0.06
N ALA A 15 8.08 -8.99 0.45
CA ALA A 15 7.94 -9.40 1.84
C ALA A 15 9.15 -8.96 2.68
N ALA A 16 10.37 -9.11 2.16
CA ALA A 16 11.58 -8.63 2.83
C ALA A 16 11.55 -7.10 3.02
N ARG A 17 11.13 -6.34 2.00
CA ARG A 17 10.99 -4.88 2.10
C ARG A 17 9.94 -4.47 3.14
N ILE A 18 8.79 -5.14 3.16
CA ILE A 18 7.72 -4.88 4.14
C ILE A 18 8.25 -5.09 5.55
N ARG A 19 8.91 -6.23 5.81
CA ARG A 19 9.50 -6.52 7.13
C ARG A 19 10.57 -5.51 7.52
N ALA A 20 11.33 -4.99 6.56
CA ALA A 20 12.34 -3.98 6.78
C ALA A 20 11.77 -2.55 6.93
N GLY A 21 10.45 -2.35 6.84
CA GLY A 21 9.83 -1.01 6.87
C GLY A 21 10.12 -0.17 5.60
N LEU A 22 10.73 -0.77 4.58
CA LEU A 22 10.99 -0.15 3.29
C LEU A 22 9.76 -0.18 2.37
N THR A 23 8.68 -0.86 2.82
CA THR A 23 7.35 -0.77 2.25
C THR A 23 6.29 -0.82 3.35
N VAL A 24 5.48 0.24 3.45
CA VAL A 24 4.37 0.34 4.40
C VAL A 24 3.07 0.45 3.61
N LEU A 25 2.09 -0.41 3.91
CA LEU A 25 0.81 -0.46 3.18
C LEU A 25 -0.35 0.08 4.03
N ALA A 26 -1.34 0.65 3.35
CA ALA A 26 -2.65 0.93 3.91
C ALA A 26 -3.73 0.46 2.94
N ALA A 27 -4.86 0.02 3.49
CA ALA A 27 -5.98 -0.49 2.70
C ALA A 27 -7.32 -0.15 3.34
N ALA A 28 -8.30 0.18 2.50
CA ALA A 28 -9.71 0.18 2.84
C ALA A 28 -10.29 -1.21 2.52
N VAL A 29 -10.71 -1.93 3.56
CA VAL A 29 -11.23 -3.29 3.46
C VAL A 29 -12.71 -3.31 3.84
N GLN A 30 -13.52 -3.98 3.04
CA GLN A 30 -14.93 -4.22 3.32
C GLN A 30 -15.24 -5.68 3.04
N ASP A 31 -15.83 -6.39 4.00
CA ASP A 31 -16.23 -7.81 3.87
C ASP A 31 -15.09 -8.71 3.37
N GLY A 32 -13.87 -8.48 3.89
CA GLY A 32 -12.65 -9.20 3.50
C GLY A 32 -12.08 -8.81 2.12
N THR A 33 -12.74 -7.92 1.38
CA THR A 33 -12.27 -7.43 0.07
C THR A 33 -11.56 -6.10 0.20
N VAL A 34 -10.37 -5.99 -0.39
CA VAL A 34 -9.64 -4.72 -0.51
C VAL A 34 -10.27 -3.88 -1.61
N LEU A 35 -10.89 -2.75 -1.24
CA LEU A 35 -11.55 -1.84 -2.18
C LEU A 35 -10.64 -0.70 -2.65
N CYS A 36 -9.69 -0.31 -1.81
CA CYS A 36 -8.62 0.61 -2.15
C CYS A 36 -7.38 0.25 -1.34
N ALA A 37 -6.20 0.32 -1.96
CA ALA A 37 -4.94 0.16 -1.26
C ALA A 37 -3.87 1.05 -1.89
N GLY A 38 -2.81 1.27 -1.14
CA GLY A 38 -1.59 1.92 -1.58
C GLY A 38 -0.49 1.67 -0.58
N GLN A 39 0.68 2.24 -0.85
CA GLN A 39 1.83 2.13 0.03
C GLN A 39 2.64 3.41 0.03
N HIS A 40 3.49 3.57 1.04
CA HIS A 40 4.56 4.56 1.00
C HIS A 40 5.94 3.90 1.18
N GLN A 41 6.93 4.44 0.46
CA GLN A 41 8.32 3.98 0.43
C GLN A 41 9.23 5.10 0.97
N PRO A 42 9.79 4.98 2.19
CA PRO A 42 10.76 5.95 2.70
C PRO A 42 12.04 5.99 1.85
N VAL A 43 12.53 7.20 1.57
CA VAL A 43 13.77 7.51 0.84
C VAL A 43 14.44 8.72 1.49
N GLY A 44 15.42 8.49 2.37
CA GLY A 44 16.02 9.56 3.16
C GLY A 44 14.94 10.26 4.00
N ASP A 45 14.88 11.59 3.89
CA ASP A 45 13.95 12.44 4.67
C ASP A 45 12.57 12.60 4.00
N VAL A 46 12.32 11.89 2.89
CA VAL A 46 11.03 11.91 2.19
C VAL A 46 10.45 10.51 2.07
N THR A 47 9.17 10.42 1.75
CA THR A 47 8.56 9.15 1.36
C THR A 47 7.80 9.32 0.05
N GLU A 48 7.90 8.32 -0.83
CA GLU A 48 7.08 8.24 -2.03
C GLU A 48 5.74 7.59 -1.67
N LEU A 49 4.61 8.16 -2.10
CA LEU A 49 3.30 7.51 -2.07
C LEU A 49 3.07 6.83 -3.41
N VAL A 50 2.90 5.51 -3.43
CA VAL A 50 2.92 4.71 -4.67
C VAL A 50 1.77 3.72 -4.71
N GLY A 51 1.31 3.40 -5.94
CA GLY A 51 0.37 2.32 -6.17
C GLY A 51 -1.01 2.52 -5.53
N ILE A 52 -1.43 3.77 -5.32
CA ILE A 52 -2.74 4.07 -4.71
C ILE A 52 -3.83 3.86 -5.75
N GLY A 53 -4.61 2.79 -5.59
CA GLY A 53 -5.67 2.41 -6.51
C GLY A 53 -6.97 2.13 -5.78
N THR A 54 -8.08 2.66 -6.32
CA THR A 54 -9.44 2.32 -5.89
C THR A 54 -10.13 1.50 -6.97
N LEU A 55 -10.74 0.36 -6.59
CA LEU A 55 -11.53 -0.47 -7.50
C LEU A 55 -12.60 0.39 -8.19
N PRO A 56 -12.84 0.22 -9.51
CA PRO A 56 -13.82 1.02 -10.25
C PRO A 56 -15.19 1.12 -9.57
N THR A 57 -15.70 0.01 -9.04
CA THR A 57 -16.99 -0.11 -8.33
C THR A 57 -17.02 0.62 -6.98
N ALA A 58 -15.86 0.99 -6.43
CA ALA A 58 -15.73 1.66 -5.14
C ALA A 58 -15.25 3.12 -5.27
N ARG A 59 -15.10 3.64 -6.49
CA ARG A 59 -14.70 5.03 -6.73
C ARG A 59 -15.78 6.00 -6.22
N ARG A 60 -15.39 7.28 -6.06
CA ARG A 60 -16.26 8.39 -5.61
C ARG A 60 -16.84 8.24 -4.19
N ARG A 61 -16.33 7.28 -3.41
CA ARG A 61 -16.64 7.07 -1.99
C ARG A 61 -15.61 7.69 -1.03
N GLY A 62 -14.65 8.45 -1.54
CA GLY A 62 -13.57 9.05 -0.71
C GLY A 62 -12.45 8.08 -0.29
N LEU A 63 -12.49 6.81 -0.69
CA LEU A 63 -11.53 5.79 -0.23
C LEU A 63 -10.07 6.09 -0.58
N GLY A 64 -9.81 6.62 -1.79
CA GLY A 64 -8.45 7.01 -2.18
C GLY A 64 -7.88 8.11 -1.28
N LEU A 65 -8.69 9.11 -0.93
CA LEU A 65 -8.29 10.15 0.02
C LEU A 65 -8.01 9.56 1.41
N ALA A 66 -8.88 8.67 1.89
CA ALA A 66 -8.72 8.05 3.21
C ALA A 66 -7.44 7.20 3.31
N VAL A 67 -7.15 6.40 2.27
CA VAL A 67 -5.91 5.59 2.21
C VAL A 67 -4.68 6.50 2.15
N THR A 68 -4.69 7.53 1.31
CA THR A 68 -3.58 8.50 1.24
C THR A 68 -3.36 9.20 2.58
N ALA A 69 -4.42 9.65 3.25
CA ALA A 69 -4.32 10.30 4.54
C ALA A 69 -3.74 9.37 5.62
N ALA A 70 -4.14 8.10 5.63
CA ALA A 70 -3.59 7.09 6.53
C ALA A 70 -2.07 6.88 6.29
N LEU A 71 -1.64 6.79 5.03
CA LEU A 71 -0.23 6.67 4.68
C LEU A 71 0.59 7.90 5.08
N VAL A 72 0.05 9.11 4.88
CA VAL A 72 0.71 10.36 5.29
C VAL A 72 0.83 10.44 6.82
N ALA A 73 -0.21 10.04 7.55
CA ALA A 73 -0.18 10.02 9.01
C ALA A 73 0.86 9.02 9.52
N GLU A 74 0.95 7.84 8.90
CA GLU A 74 1.97 6.83 9.23
C GLU A 74 3.38 7.38 8.99
N ALA A 75 3.64 7.89 7.79
CA ALA A 75 4.94 8.44 7.42
C ALA A 75 5.39 9.54 8.38
N ARG A 76 4.51 10.51 8.68
CA ARG A 76 4.81 11.57 9.65
C ARG A 76 5.07 11.06 11.07
N GLY A 77 4.46 9.94 11.44
CA GLY A 77 4.71 9.28 12.72
C GLY A 77 6.12 8.68 12.82
N ARG A 78 6.80 8.47 11.70
CA ARG A 78 8.17 7.92 11.64
C ARG A 78 9.27 8.98 11.59
N GLY A 79 8.91 10.26 11.48
CA GLY A 79 9.83 11.38 11.27
C GLY A 79 9.86 11.82 9.82
#